data_AF-A0A553SIR9-F1
#
_entry.id   AF-A0A553SIR9-F1
#
_cell.length_a   1.000
_cell.length_b   1.000
_cell.length_c   1.000
_cell.angle_alpha   90.00
_cell.angle_beta   90.00
_cell.angle_gamma   90.00
#
_symmetry.space_group_name_H-M   'P 1'
#
loop_
_entity.id
_entity.type
_entity.pdbx_description
1 polymer ?
#
loop_
_entity_poly.entity_id
_entity_poly.type
_entity_poly.pdbx_seq_one_letter_code
_entity_poly.pdbx_strand_id
1 'polypeptide(L)'
;MIDSEYRILAEQYTPMIHHMLKKLAIYKHKEEFIQIGLISIWEAHQNYKEEKGRFSSYLYMHMKGRLLDELKRRSKEEQRIVYPEEAFWETVASAFTFTDEEQYIQTLCKSLTKKEAKWVIYTFIQQLTISEIAAKEHVSKSAVKGWKKGAILKLKRLLLAAK
;
A
#
# COMPACT_ATOMS: atom_id res chain seq x y z
N MET A 1 35.00 -5.12 -24.59
CA MET A 1 35.62 -3.80 -24.75
C MET A 1 34.72 -2.67 -24.27
N ILE A 2 33.43 -2.61 -24.64
CA ILE A 2 32.53 -1.51 -24.20
C ILE A 2 32.39 -1.40 -22.65
N ASP A 3 32.39 -2.53 -21.94
CA ASP A 3 32.26 -2.54 -20.47
C ASP A 3 33.48 -1.97 -19.73
N SER A 4 34.70 -2.14 -20.28
CA SER A 4 35.93 -1.68 -19.61
C SER A 4 36.11 -0.17 -19.70
N GLU A 5 35.80 0.45 -20.84
CA GLU A 5 35.89 1.90 -21.01
C GLU A 5 34.84 2.64 -20.19
N TYR A 6 33.61 2.10 -20.12
CA TYR A 6 32.57 2.66 -19.27
C TYR A 6 32.98 2.66 -17.79
N ARG A 7 33.58 1.58 -17.28
CA ARG A 7 34.02 1.50 -15.88
C ARG A 7 35.02 2.62 -15.53
N ILE A 8 35.98 2.86 -16.41
CA ILE A 8 36.97 3.94 -16.23
C ILE A 8 36.28 5.30 -16.20
N LEU A 9 35.35 5.56 -17.13
CA LEU A 9 34.58 6.80 -17.13
C LEU A 9 33.69 6.94 -15.90
N ALA A 10 33.05 5.87 -15.46
CA ALA A 10 32.21 5.86 -14.27
C ALA A 10 33.02 6.23 -13.03
N GLU A 11 34.19 5.61 -12.82
CA GLU A 11 35.10 5.96 -11.73
C GLU A 11 35.57 7.43 -11.83
N GLN A 12 35.99 7.86 -13.02
CA GLN A 12 36.49 9.22 -13.25
C GLN A 12 35.44 10.31 -12.97
N TYR A 13 34.18 10.07 -13.34
CA TYR A 13 33.11 11.08 -13.27
C TYR A 13 32.15 10.90 -12.09
N THR A 14 32.30 9.85 -11.27
CA THR A 14 31.54 9.70 -10.01
C THR A 14 31.64 10.94 -9.09
N PRO A 15 32.80 11.60 -8.93
CA PRO A 15 32.87 12.85 -8.18
C PRO A 15 31.97 13.98 -8.72
N MET A 16 31.74 14.02 -10.05
CA MET A 16 30.81 14.97 -10.68
C MET A 16 29.36 14.70 -10.24
N ILE A 17 28.96 13.44 -10.15
CA ILE A 17 27.65 13.03 -9.64
C ILE A 17 27.46 13.58 -8.23
N HIS A 18 28.38 13.27 -7.31
CA HIS A 18 28.28 13.73 -5.92
C HIS A 18 28.28 15.25 -5.80
N HIS A 19 29.10 15.94 -6.60
CA HIS A 19 29.08 17.40 -6.66
C HIS A 19 27.71 17.94 -7.10
N MET A 20 27.10 17.36 -8.14
CA MET A 20 25.78 17.77 -8.62
C MET A 20 24.68 17.51 -7.60
N LEU A 21 24.68 16.34 -6.95
CA LEU A 21 23.71 16.01 -5.89
C LEU A 21 23.78 17.04 -4.76
N LYS A 22 24.99 17.42 -4.33
CA LYS A 22 25.18 18.48 -3.34
C LYS A 22 24.68 19.84 -3.86
N LYS A 23 25.05 20.22 -5.08
CA LYS A 23 24.69 21.51 -5.70
C LYS A 23 23.18 21.67 -5.93
N LEU A 24 22.49 20.59 -6.25
CA LEU A 24 21.04 20.54 -6.44
C LEU A 24 20.28 20.29 -5.14
N ALA A 25 20.97 20.24 -3.99
CA ALA A 25 20.41 19.96 -2.68
C ALA A 25 19.58 18.65 -2.65
N ILE A 26 20.04 17.61 -3.36
CA ILE A 26 19.38 16.31 -3.40
C ILE A 26 19.77 15.54 -2.14
N TYR A 27 18.83 15.47 -1.18
CA TYR A 27 19.03 14.76 0.09
C TYR A 27 18.20 13.48 0.22
N LYS A 28 17.04 13.38 -0.45
CA LYS A 28 16.22 12.16 -0.53
C LYS A 28 16.63 11.31 -1.74
N HIS A 29 16.40 10.00 -1.66
CA HIS A 29 16.58 9.07 -2.80
C HIS A 29 17.96 9.14 -3.47
N LYS A 30 19.02 9.39 -2.68
CA LYS A 30 20.37 9.65 -3.23
C LYS A 30 20.88 8.52 -4.13
N GLU A 31 20.63 7.26 -3.77
CA GLU A 31 21.06 6.11 -4.56
C GLU A 31 20.44 6.11 -5.97
N GLU A 32 19.15 6.46 -6.07
CA GLU A 32 18.45 6.55 -7.36
C GLU A 32 19.03 7.69 -8.23
N PHE A 33 19.35 8.83 -7.61
CA PHE A 33 20.01 9.92 -8.32
C PHE A 33 21.47 9.61 -8.69
N ILE A 34 22.18 8.80 -7.90
CA ILE A 34 23.51 8.29 -8.27
C ILE A 34 23.39 7.39 -9.49
N GLN A 35 22.41 6.49 -9.52
CA GLN A 35 22.15 5.63 -10.68
C GLN A 35 21.85 6.45 -11.94
N ILE A 36 21.03 7.50 -11.84
CA ILE A 36 20.78 8.43 -12.95
C ILE A 36 22.08 9.07 -13.44
N GLY A 37 22.97 9.45 -12.52
CA GLY A 37 24.30 9.95 -12.85
C GLY A 37 25.14 8.93 -13.63
N LEU A 38 25.20 7.68 -13.17
CA LEU A 38 25.93 6.58 -13.82
C LEU A 38 25.35 6.26 -15.21
N ILE A 39 24.02 6.21 -15.34
CA ILE A 39 23.33 6.04 -16.63
C ILE A 39 23.67 7.21 -17.56
N SER A 40 23.74 8.44 -17.05
CA SER A 40 24.11 9.61 -17.85
C SER A 40 25.54 9.50 -18.39
N ILE A 41 26.47 8.91 -17.63
CA ILE A 41 27.84 8.64 -18.10
C ILE A 41 27.83 7.62 -19.23
N TRP A 42 27.09 6.51 -19.05
CA TRP A 42 26.96 5.48 -20.07
C TRP A 42 26.32 6.02 -21.36
N GLU A 43 25.19 6.74 -21.25
CA GLU A 43 24.52 7.36 -22.38
C GLU A 43 25.40 8.40 -23.08
N ALA A 44 26.12 9.22 -22.32
CA ALA A 44 27.03 10.20 -22.89
C ALA A 44 28.18 9.52 -23.64
N HIS A 45 28.73 8.44 -23.09
CA HIS A 45 29.77 7.65 -23.75
C HIS A 45 29.31 7.11 -25.12
N GLN A 46 28.07 6.62 -25.22
CA GLN A 46 27.54 6.08 -26.48
C GLN A 46 27.19 7.15 -27.53
N ASN A 47 26.75 8.33 -27.09
CA ASN A 47 26.13 9.33 -27.97
C ASN A 47 26.97 10.60 -28.18
N TYR A 48 28.11 10.69 -27.51
CA TYR A 48 29.01 11.83 -27.66
C TYR A 48 29.63 11.85 -29.05
N LYS A 49 29.76 13.06 -29.58
CA LYS A 49 30.45 13.32 -30.84
C LYS A 49 31.33 14.55 -30.65
N GLU A 50 32.53 14.53 -31.20
CA GLU A 50 33.55 15.56 -30.93
C GLU A 50 33.10 16.97 -31.32
N GLU A 51 32.20 17.12 -32.29
CA GLU A 51 31.62 18.41 -32.67
C GLU A 51 30.80 19.08 -31.55
N LYS A 52 30.41 18.33 -30.51
CA LYS A 52 29.66 18.86 -29.36
C LYS A 52 30.56 19.53 -28.30
N GLY A 53 31.85 19.72 -28.59
CA GLY A 53 32.83 20.28 -27.66
C GLY A 53 33.33 19.24 -26.66
N ARG A 54 33.95 19.65 -25.54
CA ARG A 54 34.58 18.72 -24.59
C ARG A 54 33.57 17.75 -23.96
N PHE A 55 33.90 16.45 -23.93
CA PHE A 55 33.10 15.40 -23.30
C PHE A 55 32.61 15.74 -21.89
N SER A 56 33.48 16.27 -21.03
CA SER A 56 33.11 16.63 -19.65
C SER A 56 32.02 17.71 -19.57
N SER A 57 32.01 18.65 -20.53
CA SER A 57 30.99 19.69 -20.61
C SER A 57 29.67 19.13 -21.13
N TYR A 58 29.74 18.27 -22.15
CA TYR A 58 28.59 17.54 -22.68
C TYR A 58 27.93 16.65 -21.60
N LEU A 59 28.73 15.85 -20.91
CA LEU A 59 28.29 15.00 -19.80
C LEU A 59 27.67 15.83 -18.68
N TYR A 60 28.29 16.95 -18.31
CA TYR A 60 27.75 17.81 -17.26
C TYR A 60 26.34 18.30 -17.61
N MET A 61 26.12 18.77 -18.84
CA MET A 61 24.81 19.28 -19.27
C MET A 61 23.78 18.16 -19.38
N HIS A 62 24.16 17.02 -19.95
CA HIS A 62 23.29 15.84 -20.06
C HIS A 62 22.84 15.33 -18.69
N MET A 63 23.80 15.08 -17.79
CA MET A 63 23.55 14.60 -16.43
C MET A 63 22.69 15.60 -15.65
N LYS A 64 23.01 16.89 -15.69
CA LYS A 64 22.24 17.93 -15.00
C LYS A 64 20.78 17.94 -15.48
N GLY A 65 20.54 17.81 -16.79
CA GLY A 65 19.19 17.72 -17.35
C GLY A 65 18.42 16.53 -16.75
N ARG A 66 19.02 15.34 -16.79
CA ARG A 66 18.41 14.11 -16.24
C ARG A 66 18.08 14.23 -14.75
N LEU A 67 18.97 14.79 -13.95
CA LEU A 67 18.74 15.02 -12.52
C LEU A 67 17.60 16.02 -12.27
N LEU A 68 17.53 17.11 -13.05
CA LEU A 68 16.48 18.12 -12.91
C LEU A 68 15.11 17.58 -13.33
N ASP A 69 15.04 16.78 -14.39
CA ASP A 69 13.78 16.21 -14.85
C ASP A 69 13.24 15.18 -13.85
N GLU A 70 14.11 14.39 -13.23
CA GLU A 70 13.72 13.50 -12.15
C GLU A 70 13.24 14.28 -10.90
N LEU A 71 13.91 15.38 -10.54
CA LEU A 71 13.44 16.26 -9.46
C LEU A 71 12.05 16.82 -9.73
N LYS A 72 11.78 17.27 -10.97
CA LYS A 72 10.45 17.75 -11.37
C LYS A 72 9.40 16.63 -11.29
N ARG A 73 9.73 15.43 -11.77
CA ARG A 73 8.84 14.26 -11.71
C ARG A 73 8.46 13.95 -10.27
N ARG A 74 9.44 13.86 -9.37
CA ARG A 74 9.22 13.59 -7.95
C ARG A 74 8.45 14.70 -7.23
N SER A 75 8.77 15.96 -7.52
CA SER A 75 8.04 17.09 -6.96
C SER A 75 6.54 17.04 -7.33
N LYS A 76 6.23 16.67 -8.57
CA LYS A 76 4.85 16.46 -9.03
C LYS A 76 4.18 15.26 -8.36
N GLU A 77 4.92 14.20 -8.09
CA GLU A 77 4.41 13.03 -7.37
C GLU A 77 4.14 13.35 -5.89
N GLU A 78 5.06 14.02 -5.21
CA GLU A 78 4.86 14.47 -3.82
C GLU A 78 3.65 15.41 -3.72
N GLN A 79 3.44 16.32 -4.67
CA GLN A 79 2.24 17.19 -4.72
C GLN A 79 0.94 16.42 -4.94
N ARG A 80 0.98 15.23 -5.55
CA ARG A 80 -0.20 14.37 -5.75
C ARG A 80 -0.53 13.53 -4.51
N ILE A 81 0.39 13.41 -3.56
CA ILE A 81 0.13 12.80 -2.26
C ILE A 81 -0.63 13.85 -1.43
N VAL A 82 -1.93 13.94 -1.65
CA VAL A 82 -2.83 14.67 -0.77
C VAL A 82 -3.05 13.78 0.44
N TYR A 83 -2.53 14.19 1.60
CA TYR A 83 -3.00 13.63 2.86
C TYR A 83 -4.48 13.98 2.95
N PRO A 84 -5.38 12.98 2.98
CA PRO A 84 -6.79 13.27 3.08
C PRO A 84 -7.06 14.06 4.35
N GLU A 85 -7.89 15.10 4.26
CA GLU A 85 -8.34 15.83 5.45
C GLU A 85 -9.00 14.87 6.44
N GLU A 86 -9.03 15.23 7.72
CA GLU A 86 -9.61 14.40 8.78
C GLU A 86 -11.07 13.99 8.47
N ALA A 87 -11.81 14.85 7.74
CA ALA A 87 -13.14 14.55 7.22
C ALA A 87 -13.21 13.34 6.26
N PHE A 88 -12.14 13.05 5.51
CA PHE A 88 -12.05 11.84 4.70
C PHE A 88 -11.97 10.59 5.59
N TRP A 89 -11.20 10.64 6.68
CA TRP A 89 -11.10 9.54 7.63
C TRP A 89 -12.41 9.31 8.38
N GLU A 90 -13.12 10.38 8.75
CA GLU A 90 -14.48 10.29 9.33
C GLU A 90 -15.49 9.65 8.36
N THR A 91 -15.43 10.02 7.08
CA THR A 91 -16.30 9.46 6.04
C THR A 91 -16.01 7.97 5.81
N VAL A 92 -14.73 7.61 5.73
CA VAL A 92 -14.29 6.21 5.59
C VAL A 92 -14.69 5.40 6.83
N ALA A 93 -14.43 5.92 8.03
CA ALA A 93 -14.82 5.27 9.28
C ALA A 93 -16.35 5.06 9.35
N SER A 94 -17.14 6.06 8.97
CA SER A 94 -18.60 5.97 8.90
C SER A 94 -19.11 4.95 7.87
N ALA A 95 -18.40 4.71 6.77
CA ALA A 95 -18.75 3.66 5.82
C ALA A 95 -18.51 2.25 6.40
N PHE A 96 -17.66 2.14 7.42
CA PHE A 96 -17.38 0.89 8.13
C PHE A 96 -18.24 0.67 9.38
N THR A 97 -19.04 1.65 9.85
CA THR A 97 -19.80 1.52 11.11
C THR A 97 -21.08 0.69 11.00
N PHE A 98 -21.60 0.46 9.79
CA PHE A 98 -22.65 -0.53 9.54
C PHE A 98 -22.42 -1.16 8.17
N THR A 99 -21.88 -2.36 8.12
CA THR A 99 -21.84 -3.12 6.87
C THR A 99 -23.26 -3.59 6.53
N ASP A 100 -23.62 -3.61 5.25
CA ASP A 100 -24.84 -4.28 4.76
C ASP A 100 -24.97 -5.70 5.33
N GLU A 101 -23.84 -6.34 5.61
CA GLU A 101 -23.72 -7.67 6.21
C GLU A 101 -24.22 -7.73 7.66
N GLU A 102 -23.90 -6.76 8.52
CA GLU A 102 -24.40 -6.73 9.90
C GLU A 102 -25.91 -6.54 9.95
N GLN A 103 -26.44 -5.63 9.13
CA GLN A 103 -27.88 -5.41 9.04
C GLN A 103 -28.61 -6.63 8.46
N TYR A 104 -27.99 -7.32 7.51
CA TYR A 104 -28.47 -8.60 6.98
C TYR A 104 -28.48 -9.69 8.06
N ILE A 105 -27.41 -9.85 8.84
CA ILE A 105 -27.32 -10.80 9.97
C ILE A 105 -28.40 -10.51 11.02
N GLN A 106 -28.61 -9.24 11.37
CA GLN A 106 -29.66 -8.84 12.30
C GLN A 106 -31.06 -9.19 11.77
N THR A 107 -31.28 -9.05 10.46
CA THR A 107 -32.54 -9.44 9.82
C THR A 107 -32.77 -10.94 9.90
N LEU A 108 -31.74 -11.75 9.61
CA LEU A 108 -31.81 -13.20 9.75
C LEU A 108 -32.18 -13.60 11.19
N CYS A 109 -31.62 -12.91 12.19
CA CYS A 109 -31.83 -13.16 13.61
C CYS A 109 -33.29 -13.02 14.06
N LYS A 110 -34.15 -12.28 13.34
CA LYS A 110 -35.57 -12.09 13.69
C LYS A 110 -36.38 -13.38 13.73
N SER A 111 -35.96 -14.41 13.01
CA SER A 111 -36.63 -15.72 12.92
C SER A 111 -36.13 -16.75 13.93
N LEU A 112 -35.08 -16.42 14.69
CA LEU A 112 -34.44 -17.30 15.65
C LEU A 112 -34.96 -17.06 17.07
N THR A 113 -34.79 -18.05 17.95
CA THR A 113 -35.00 -17.83 19.38
C THR A 113 -33.92 -16.91 19.95
N LYS A 114 -34.19 -16.25 21.07
CA LYS A 114 -33.23 -15.35 21.74
C LYS A 114 -31.85 -15.99 21.94
N LYS A 115 -31.79 -17.26 22.33
CA LYS A 115 -30.53 -17.99 22.59
C LYS A 115 -29.77 -18.32 21.30
N GLU A 116 -30.48 -18.69 20.25
CA GLU A 116 -29.90 -18.94 18.92
C GLU A 116 -29.40 -17.64 18.29
N ALA A 117 -30.19 -16.56 18.35
CA ALA A 117 -29.80 -15.24 17.85
C ALA A 117 -28.57 -14.69 18.59
N LYS A 118 -28.51 -14.86 19.92
CA LYS A 118 -27.31 -14.55 20.71
C LYS A 118 -26.07 -15.27 20.18
N TRP A 119 -26.17 -16.57 19.88
CA TRP A 119 -25.04 -17.29 19.30
C TRP A 119 -24.61 -16.70 17.95
N VAL A 120 -25.55 -16.39 17.05
CA VAL A 120 -25.24 -15.79 15.74
C VAL A 120 -24.52 -14.45 15.90
N ILE A 121 -25.06 -13.54 16.71
CA ILE A 121 -24.45 -12.21 16.95
C ILE A 121 -23.06 -12.36 17.58
N TYR A 122 -22.95 -13.17 18.64
CA TYR A 122 -21.67 -13.33 19.33
C TYR A 122 -20.59 -13.96 18.45
N THR A 123 -20.94 -14.90 17.58
CA THR A 123 -19.97 -15.57 16.72
C THR A 123 -19.62 -14.74 15.48
N PHE A 124 -20.58 -14.12 14.80
CA PHE A 124 -20.33 -13.48 13.50
C PHE A 124 -20.08 -11.98 13.58
N ILE A 125 -20.60 -11.29 14.61
CA ILE A 125 -20.38 -9.85 14.81
C ILE A 125 -19.28 -9.64 15.85
N GLN A 126 -19.39 -10.30 17.02
CA GLN A 126 -18.44 -10.11 18.13
C GLN A 126 -17.25 -11.09 18.12
N GLN A 127 -17.19 -12.02 17.15
CA GLN A 127 -16.11 -12.99 16.94
C GLN A 127 -15.73 -13.84 18.17
N LEU A 128 -16.68 -14.09 19.07
CA LEU A 128 -16.46 -14.87 20.28
C LEU A 128 -16.47 -16.38 19.99
N THR A 129 -15.55 -17.10 20.64
CA THR A 129 -15.52 -18.56 20.65
C THR A 129 -16.64 -19.14 21.52
N ILE A 130 -16.94 -20.43 21.34
CA ILE A 130 -17.93 -21.15 22.16
C ILE A 130 -17.60 -21.07 23.66
N SER A 131 -16.30 -21.08 24.02
CA SER A 131 -15.87 -20.99 25.42
C SER A 131 -16.12 -19.61 26.00
N GLU A 132 -15.86 -18.55 25.24
CA GLU A 132 -16.08 -17.17 25.67
C GLU A 132 -17.57 -16.84 25.76
N ILE A 133 -18.39 -17.34 24.83
CA ILE A 133 -19.86 -17.21 24.91
C ILE A 133 -20.39 -17.92 26.16
N ALA A 134 -19.89 -19.12 26.44
CA ALA A 134 -20.29 -19.90 27.61
C ALA A 134 -19.94 -19.16 28.91
N ALA A 135 -18.75 -18.57 28.98
CA ALA A 135 -18.34 -17.74 30.12
C ALA A 135 -19.19 -16.46 30.24
N LYS A 136 -19.42 -15.75 29.13
CA LYS A 136 -20.17 -14.49 29.07
C LYS A 136 -21.65 -14.64 29.46
N GLU A 137 -22.27 -15.76 29.07
CA GLU A 137 -23.68 -16.03 29.36
C GLU A 137 -23.87 -16.90 30.62
N HIS A 138 -22.78 -17.25 31.32
CA HIS A 138 -22.78 -18.13 32.49
C HIS A 138 -23.49 -19.48 32.25
N VAL A 139 -23.19 -20.11 31.11
CA VAL A 139 -23.75 -21.41 30.71
C VAL A 139 -22.65 -22.42 30.37
N SER A 140 -23.02 -23.69 30.22
CA SER A 140 -22.08 -24.71 29.76
C SER A 140 -21.75 -24.57 28.26
N LYS A 141 -20.55 -24.98 27.85
CA LYS A 141 -20.16 -25.07 26.42
C LYS A 141 -21.14 -25.95 25.62
N SER A 142 -21.75 -26.95 26.27
CA SER A 142 -22.77 -27.81 25.65
C SER A 142 -24.05 -27.03 25.32
N ALA A 143 -24.49 -26.14 26.21
CA ALA A 143 -25.65 -25.28 25.95
C ALA A 143 -25.43 -24.38 24.74
N VAL A 144 -24.26 -23.74 24.63
CA VAL A 144 -23.90 -22.90 23.47
C VAL A 144 -23.83 -23.72 22.17
N LYS A 145 -23.29 -24.94 22.21
CA LYS A 145 -23.34 -25.88 21.05
C LYS A 145 -24.78 -26.21 20.65
N GLY A 146 -25.69 -26.33 21.61
CA GLY A 146 -27.13 -26.48 21.36
C GLY A 146 -27.72 -25.28 20.62
N TRP A 147 -27.41 -24.07 21.07
CA TRP A 147 -27.84 -22.82 20.40
C TRP A 147 -27.33 -22.75 18.97
N LYS A 148 -26.05 -23.07 18.75
CA LYS A 148 -25.43 -23.16 17.42
C LYS A 148 -26.19 -24.13 16.52
N LYS A 149 -26.47 -25.35 17.00
CA LYS A 149 -27.14 -26.38 16.20
C LYS A 149 -28.54 -25.93 15.77
N GLY A 150 -29.32 -25.36 16.69
CA GLY A 150 -30.65 -24.82 16.40
C GLY A 150 -30.60 -23.66 15.40
N ALA A 151 -29.66 -22.74 15.59
CA ALA A 151 -29.46 -21.60 14.72
C ALA A 151 -29.13 -22.00 13.28
N ILE A 152 -28.12 -22.86 13.09
CA ILE A 152 -27.69 -23.32 11.77
C ILE A 152 -28.83 -24.01 11.01
N LEU A 153 -29.63 -24.84 11.69
CA LEU A 153 -30.74 -25.55 11.05
C LEU A 153 -31.78 -24.57 10.48
N LYS A 154 -32.15 -23.54 11.25
CA LYS A 154 -33.13 -22.53 10.85
C LYS A 154 -32.59 -21.62 9.74
N LEU A 155 -31.35 -21.14 9.89
CA LEU A 155 -30.68 -20.31 8.89
C LEU A 155 -30.55 -21.03 7.55
N LYS A 156 -30.18 -22.32 7.55
CA LYS A 156 -30.13 -23.12 6.31
C LYS A 156 -31.47 -23.18 5.59
N ARG A 157 -32.58 -23.36 6.31
CA ARG A 157 -33.92 -23.37 5.70
C ARG A 157 -34.27 -22.03 5.06
N LEU A 158 -33.98 -20.93 5.75
CA LEU A 158 -34.27 -19.59 5.24
C LEU A 158 -33.46 -19.26 3.99
N LEU A 159 -32.16 -19.57 3.99
CA LEU A 159 -31.28 -19.31 2.85
C LEU A 159 -31.59 -20.22 1.65
N LEU A 160 -32.14 -21.41 1.88
CA LEU A 160 -32.59 -22.30 0.80
C LEU A 160 -33.97 -21.92 0.26
N ALA A 161 -34.84 -21.32 1.08
CA ALA A 161 -36.16 -20.84 0.66
C ALA A 161 -36.13 -19.47 -0.04
N ALA A 162 -35.03 -18.72 0.11
CA ALA A 162 -34.80 -17.44 -0.56
C ALA A 162 -34.10 -17.57 -1.93
N LYS A 163 -33.95 -18.81 -2.42
CA LYS A 163 -33.41 -19.16 -3.75
C LYS A 163 -34.54 -19.51 -4.70
#